data_AF-A0AAV9KRD0-F1
#
_entry.id   AF-A0AAV9KRD0-F1
#
_cell.length_a   1.000
_cell.length_b   1.000
_cell.length_c   1.000
_cell.angle_alpha   90.00
_cell.angle_beta   90.00
_cell.angle_gamma   90.00
#
_symmetry.space_group_name_H-M   'P 1'
#
loop_
_entity.id
_entity.type
_entity.pdbx_description
1 polymer ?
#
loop_
_entity_poly.entity_id
_entity_poly.type
_entity_poly.pdbx_seq_one_letter_code
_entity_poly.pdbx_strand_id
1 'polypeptide(L)'
;MAKSSTTMASFKPFFFFFSSLLYFSTAQSPPPPPPPQSLINAAETLSNSGYISMSLTLELIADTVISRAAKNSLTGSALTIFSPPDSSFSDFGQPSLSHILLHFSPVSISLSSLQSLPFSSKIPSLSPSSSLYVTSVSSDSRVSINNVEIVGSPIYDDGYVIVFGIEDFFTQNFTQPETNRNPNFKSSPQCIRLDPFSRFYEVSLMLKSKGYLIMSSFLELQLIGFLKNTELKLTVFAPMDDAVVGFSGDFPVYQQLFLRHLVPCVLYWTDLNEMVNGTEFKNYVNGLSLTITKVNDVSFVDGVEITYPDLYYNDWVVVHGLQSLIPLPDQIDGEMHEDPVKPEVDVSIAPDRSEF
;
A
#
# COMPACT_ATOMS: atom_id res chain seq x y z
N MET A 1 81.18 37.71 -19.54
CA MET A 1 80.89 38.28 -18.21
C MET A 1 79.60 39.08 -18.30
N ALA A 2 78.54 38.55 -17.69
CA ALA A 2 77.20 39.09 -17.74
C ALA A 2 77.05 40.35 -16.87
N LYS A 3 76.33 41.35 -17.38
CA LYS A 3 75.68 42.40 -16.56
C LYS A 3 74.17 42.18 -16.67
N SER A 4 73.58 41.72 -15.57
CA SER A 4 72.13 41.60 -15.38
C SER A 4 71.61 42.95 -14.89
N SER A 5 70.60 43.50 -15.57
CA SER A 5 69.87 44.71 -15.16
C SER A 5 68.51 44.27 -14.62
N THR A 6 68.24 44.64 -13.37
CA THR A 6 67.04 44.28 -12.61
C THR A 6 65.99 45.37 -12.78
N THR A 7 64.83 45.04 -13.36
CA THR A 7 63.64 45.91 -13.39
C THR A 7 62.56 45.35 -12.45
N MET A 8 62.20 46.15 -11.45
CA MET A 8 61.05 45.98 -10.55
C MET A 8 59.74 46.08 -11.33
N ALA A 9 58.82 45.14 -11.13
CA ALA A 9 57.42 45.27 -11.54
C ALA A 9 56.49 45.10 -10.32
N SER A 10 55.72 46.15 -10.06
CA SER A 10 54.67 46.29 -9.05
C SER A 10 53.46 45.41 -9.39
N PHE A 11 53.00 44.58 -8.45
CA PHE A 11 51.76 43.80 -8.57
C PHE A 11 50.71 44.28 -7.56
N LYS A 12 49.54 44.68 -8.06
CA LYS A 12 48.34 45.05 -7.28
C LYS A 12 47.60 43.79 -6.83
N PRO A 13 46.92 43.77 -5.66
CA PRO A 13 46.15 42.62 -5.23
C PRO A 13 44.78 42.59 -5.94
N PHE A 14 44.45 41.44 -6.52
CA PHE A 14 43.14 41.12 -7.08
C PHE A 14 42.26 40.58 -5.96
N PHE A 15 41.13 41.21 -5.69
CA PHE A 15 40.11 40.73 -4.76
C PHE A 15 39.44 39.46 -5.32
N PHE A 16 39.60 38.33 -4.65
CA PHE A 16 38.81 37.13 -4.90
C PHE A 16 37.47 37.23 -4.15
N PHE A 17 36.37 37.39 -4.88
CA PHE A 17 35.02 37.14 -4.36
C PHE A 17 34.83 35.63 -4.22
N PHE A 18 34.82 35.11 -2.99
CA PHE A 18 34.31 33.78 -2.69
C PHE A 18 32.78 33.83 -2.74
N SER A 19 32.18 33.32 -3.82
CA SER A 19 30.76 33.04 -3.88
C SER A 19 30.50 31.76 -3.07
N SER A 20 29.91 31.90 -1.88
CA SER A 20 29.45 30.76 -1.09
C SER A 20 28.19 30.18 -1.74
N LEU A 21 28.32 29.01 -2.38
CA LEU A 21 27.19 28.16 -2.71
C LEU A 21 26.54 27.69 -1.40
N LEU A 22 25.45 28.35 -1.03
CA LEU A 22 24.51 27.86 -0.03
C LEU A 22 23.79 26.65 -0.63
N TYR A 23 24.34 25.46 -0.39
CA TYR A 23 23.58 24.23 -0.54
C TYR A 23 22.52 24.22 0.56
N PHE A 24 21.28 24.55 0.19
CA PHE A 24 20.12 24.20 0.99
C PHE A 24 20.01 22.68 1.01
N SER A 25 20.61 22.05 2.03
CA SER A 25 20.32 20.66 2.37
C SER A 25 18.93 20.64 2.99
N THR A 26 17.91 20.43 2.17
CA THR A 26 16.64 19.91 2.66
C THR A 26 16.94 18.51 3.18
N ALA A 27 16.94 18.33 4.50
CA ALA A 27 16.99 17.03 5.13
C ALA A 27 15.68 16.29 4.81
N GLN A 28 15.56 15.78 3.59
CA GLN A 28 14.65 14.69 3.28
C GLN A 28 15.22 13.46 3.98
N SER A 29 14.46 12.89 4.91
CA SER A 29 14.77 11.58 5.48
C SER A 29 15.01 10.61 4.33
N PRO A 30 16.10 9.82 4.35
CA PRO A 30 16.36 8.84 3.31
C PRO A 30 15.14 7.94 3.12
N PRO A 31 14.82 7.53 1.88
CA PRO A 31 13.72 6.61 1.65
C PRO A 31 13.95 5.33 2.46
N PRO A 32 12.91 4.76 3.08
CA PRO A 32 13.07 3.61 3.92
C PRO A 32 13.63 2.41 3.13
N PRO A 33 14.43 1.55 3.77
CA PRO A 33 15.19 0.49 3.11
C PRO A 33 14.28 -0.55 2.43
N PRO A 34 14.76 -1.32 1.45
CA PRO A 34 13.96 -2.38 0.84
C PRO A 34 13.57 -3.44 1.90
N PRO A 35 12.47 -4.20 1.71
CA PRO A 35 11.95 -5.11 2.74
C PRO A 35 12.96 -6.16 3.25
N PRO A 36 13.80 -6.79 2.40
CA PRO A 36 14.85 -7.69 2.90
C PRO A 36 15.85 -6.98 3.81
N GLN A 37 16.24 -5.75 3.47
CA GLN A 37 17.16 -4.95 4.28
C GLN A 37 16.50 -4.49 5.58
N SER A 38 15.20 -4.17 5.54
CA SER A 38 14.41 -3.80 6.72
C SER A 38 14.38 -4.96 7.73
N LEU A 39 14.18 -6.20 7.26
CA LEU A 39 14.25 -7.40 8.12
C LEU A 39 15.64 -7.63 8.72
N ILE A 40 16.70 -7.44 7.93
CA ILE A 40 18.09 -7.57 8.42
C ILE A 40 18.36 -6.55 9.52
N ASN A 41 18.00 -5.28 9.29
CA ASN A 41 18.17 -4.22 10.27
C ASN A 41 17.33 -4.48 11.53
N ALA A 42 16.12 -5.01 11.38
CA ALA A 42 15.25 -5.40 12.49
C ALA A 42 15.86 -6.55 13.32
N ALA A 43 16.43 -7.57 12.66
CA ALA A 43 17.13 -8.66 13.33
C ALA A 43 18.35 -8.16 14.12
N GLU A 44 19.20 -7.34 13.48
CA GLU A 44 20.36 -6.74 14.15
C GLU A 44 19.94 -5.89 15.37
N THR A 45 18.87 -5.10 15.23
CA THR A 45 18.33 -4.27 16.31
C THR A 45 17.76 -5.12 17.45
N LEU A 46 17.06 -6.23 17.14
CA LEU A 46 16.58 -7.20 18.12
C LEU A 46 17.73 -7.81 18.92
N SER A 47 18.77 -8.28 18.24
CA SER A 47 19.97 -8.85 18.88
C SER A 47 20.63 -7.84 19.83
N ASN A 48 20.85 -6.60 19.35
CA ASN A 48 21.44 -5.52 20.15
C ASN A 48 20.56 -5.10 21.35
N SER A 49 19.25 -5.35 21.26
CA SER A 49 18.27 -5.02 22.31
C SER A 49 18.01 -6.17 23.29
N GLY A 50 18.73 -7.28 23.17
CA GLY A 50 18.60 -8.43 24.08
C GLY A 50 17.49 -9.43 23.73
N TYR A 51 16.99 -9.40 22.49
CA TYR A 51 16.03 -10.36 21.95
C TYR A 51 16.74 -11.32 20.98
N ILE A 52 17.75 -12.04 21.47
CA ILE A 52 18.65 -12.84 20.63
C ILE A 52 17.91 -14.01 19.98
N SER A 53 17.00 -14.65 20.70
CA SER A 53 16.25 -15.81 20.22
C SER A 53 15.32 -15.44 19.06
N MET A 54 14.62 -14.31 19.17
CA MET A 54 13.79 -13.81 18.08
C MET A 54 14.64 -13.29 16.90
N SER A 55 15.78 -12.65 17.15
CA SER A 55 16.71 -12.26 16.09
C SER A 55 17.14 -13.47 15.24
N LEU A 56 17.66 -14.52 15.89
CA LEU A 56 18.10 -15.74 15.21
C LEU A 56 16.93 -16.47 14.53
N THR A 57 15.75 -16.46 15.15
CA THR A 57 14.53 -17.01 14.54
C THR A 57 14.19 -16.26 13.27
N LEU A 58 14.17 -14.92 13.32
CA LEU A 58 13.87 -14.07 12.18
C LEU A 58 14.85 -14.30 11.03
N GLU A 59 16.15 -14.41 11.31
CA GLU A 59 17.17 -14.76 10.31
C GLU A 59 16.91 -16.14 9.68
N LEU A 60 16.58 -17.14 10.50
CA LEU A 60 16.34 -18.51 10.04
C LEU A 60 15.10 -18.64 9.15
N ILE A 61 14.03 -17.88 9.46
CA ILE A 61 12.74 -17.99 8.76
C ILE A 61 12.42 -16.81 7.84
N ALA A 62 13.39 -15.93 7.57
CA ALA A 62 13.21 -14.69 6.80
C ALA A 62 12.48 -14.93 5.47
N ASP A 63 12.92 -15.89 4.67
CA ASP A 63 12.30 -16.22 3.38
C ASP A 63 10.84 -16.69 3.52
N THR A 64 10.55 -17.41 4.59
CA THR A 64 9.17 -17.85 4.89
C THR A 64 8.30 -16.67 5.30
N VAL A 65 8.81 -15.76 6.12
CA VAL A 65 8.11 -14.53 6.52
C VAL A 65 7.87 -13.64 5.32
N ILE A 66 8.88 -13.40 4.48
CA ILE A 66 8.78 -12.57 3.28
C ILE A 66 7.77 -13.16 2.29
N SER A 67 7.86 -14.45 1.98
CA SER A 67 6.95 -15.10 1.03
C SER A 67 5.49 -15.09 1.52
N ARG A 68 5.25 -15.32 2.82
CA ARG A 68 3.90 -15.24 3.38
C ARG A 68 3.40 -13.81 3.52
N ALA A 69 4.24 -12.85 3.89
CA ALA A 69 3.87 -11.45 3.95
C ALA A 69 3.53 -10.92 2.55
N ALA A 70 4.34 -11.22 1.54
CA ALA A 70 4.09 -10.83 0.15
C ALA A 70 2.79 -11.42 -0.41
N LYS A 71 2.43 -12.66 -0.04
CA LYS A 71 1.13 -13.24 -0.41
C LYS A 71 -0.06 -12.51 0.24
N ASN A 72 0.16 -11.88 1.40
CA ASN A 72 -0.87 -11.23 2.19
C ASN A 72 -0.80 -9.69 2.15
N SER A 73 0.14 -9.09 1.41
CA SER A 73 0.40 -7.64 1.34
C SER A 73 0.56 -7.16 -0.10
N LEU A 74 -0.06 -6.02 -0.43
CA LEU A 74 -0.16 -5.48 -1.79
C LEU A 74 0.94 -4.46 -2.16
N THR A 75 1.70 -3.94 -1.18
CA THR A 75 2.66 -2.84 -1.39
C THR A 75 4.12 -3.23 -1.11
N GLY A 76 4.43 -4.54 -1.11
CA GLY A 76 5.68 -5.09 -0.57
C GLY A 76 5.53 -5.55 0.88
N SER A 77 6.56 -6.20 1.44
CA SER A 77 6.49 -6.89 2.73
C SER A 77 6.51 -5.94 3.93
N ALA A 78 5.43 -5.17 4.13
CA ALA A 78 5.17 -4.49 5.39
C ALA A 78 4.87 -5.52 6.48
N LEU A 79 5.39 -5.32 7.68
CA LEU A 79 5.41 -6.34 8.72
C LEU A 79 5.34 -5.70 10.11
N THR A 80 4.52 -6.26 10.99
CA THR A 80 4.67 -6.03 12.44
C THR A 80 5.15 -7.32 13.08
N ILE A 81 6.22 -7.23 13.86
CA ILE A 81 6.82 -8.35 14.60
C ILE A 81 6.58 -8.12 16.09
N PHE A 82 5.99 -9.11 16.76
CA PHE A 82 5.77 -9.10 18.21
C PHE A 82 6.76 -10.07 18.86
N SER A 83 7.87 -9.54 19.37
CA SER A 83 9.02 -10.30 19.83
C SER A 83 8.92 -10.69 21.31
N PRO A 84 8.73 -11.98 21.66
CA PRO A 84 8.88 -12.46 23.02
C PRO A 84 10.33 -12.33 23.50
N PRO A 85 10.58 -12.16 24.80
CA PRO A 85 11.93 -12.09 25.36
C PRO A 85 12.61 -13.46 25.36
N ASP A 86 13.93 -13.49 25.46
CA ASP A 86 14.72 -14.73 25.48
C ASP A 86 14.32 -15.68 26.62
N SER A 87 13.86 -15.14 27.76
CA SER A 87 13.32 -15.94 28.87
C SER A 87 12.09 -16.75 28.43
N SER A 88 11.19 -16.16 27.64
CA SER A 88 10.01 -16.86 27.13
C SER A 88 10.39 -17.97 26.15
N PHE A 89 11.42 -17.79 25.32
CA PHE A 89 11.95 -18.87 24.48
C PHE A 89 12.55 -20.01 25.33
N SER A 90 13.28 -19.67 26.38
CA SER A 90 13.83 -20.66 27.32
C SER A 90 12.74 -21.46 28.02
N ASP A 91 11.68 -20.79 28.48
CA ASP A 91 10.58 -21.43 29.21
C ASP A 91 9.66 -22.25 28.29
N PHE A 92 9.45 -21.79 27.05
CA PHE A 92 8.61 -22.47 26.06
C PHE A 92 9.30 -23.68 25.41
N GLY A 93 10.62 -23.62 25.21
CA GLY A 93 11.37 -24.60 24.43
C GLY A 93 11.31 -24.31 22.93
N GLN A 94 11.18 -25.35 22.09
CA GLN A 94 11.16 -25.18 20.63
C GLN A 94 9.72 -25.02 20.08
N PRO A 95 9.29 -23.80 19.71
CA PRO A 95 7.99 -23.59 19.10
C PRO A 95 7.90 -24.15 17.69
N SER A 96 6.69 -24.57 17.30
CA SER A 96 6.39 -24.92 15.90
C SER A 96 6.44 -23.68 15.00
N LEU A 97 6.68 -23.88 13.70
CA LEU A 97 6.67 -22.76 12.74
C LEU A 97 5.33 -22.00 12.74
N SER A 98 4.19 -22.69 12.88
CA SER A 98 2.88 -22.03 12.93
C SER A 98 2.68 -21.20 14.19
N HIS A 99 3.33 -21.57 15.29
CA HIS A 99 3.37 -20.77 16.52
C HIS A 99 4.25 -19.55 16.33
N ILE A 100 5.48 -19.72 15.83
CA ILE A 100 6.36 -18.57 15.52
C ILE A 100 5.67 -17.58 14.59
N LEU A 101 5.02 -18.04 13.52
CA LEU A 101 4.32 -17.17 12.56
C LEU A 101 3.13 -16.40 13.17
N LEU A 102 2.64 -16.79 14.35
CA LEU A 102 1.63 -16.03 15.08
C LEU A 102 2.15 -14.66 15.53
N HIS A 103 3.47 -14.54 15.72
CA HIS A 103 4.14 -13.30 16.14
C HIS A 103 4.38 -12.31 15.00
N PHE A 104 3.88 -12.61 13.80
CA PHE A 104 4.08 -11.78 12.62
C PHE A 104 2.73 -11.38 12.03
N SER A 105 2.52 -10.08 11.83
CA SER A 105 1.35 -9.53 11.14
C SER A 105 1.77 -9.02 9.75
N PRO A 106 1.06 -9.36 8.66
CA PRO A 106 1.38 -8.92 7.28
C PRO A 106 1.10 -7.42 7.02
N VAL A 107 0.96 -6.63 8.07
CA VAL A 107 0.66 -5.20 8.02
C VAL A 107 1.58 -4.48 8.99
N SER A 108 2.11 -3.33 8.60
CA SER A 108 2.81 -2.40 9.50
C SER A 108 1.79 -1.62 10.34
N ILE A 109 1.75 -1.89 11.64
CA ILE A 109 0.78 -1.32 12.58
C ILE A 109 1.55 -0.51 13.63
N SER A 110 1.39 0.82 13.62
CA SER A 110 2.06 1.69 14.59
C SER A 110 1.46 1.54 15.99
N LEU A 111 2.22 1.93 17.02
CA LEU A 111 1.75 1.87 18.42
C LEU A 111 0.44 2.65 18.62
N SER A 112 0.36 3.85 18.04
CA SER A 112 -0.85 4.67 18.06
C SER A 112 -2.05 3.99 17.42
N SER A 113 -1.84 3.25 16.34
CA SER A 113 -2.89 2.47 15.69
C SER A 113 -3.33 1.32 16.59
N LEU A 114 -2.40 0.57 17.18
CA LEU A 114 -2.73 -0.49 18.13
C LEU A 114 -3.50 0.04 19.36
N GLN A 115 -3.12 1.19 19.90
CA GLN A 115 -3.82 1.85 21.02
C GLN A 115 -5.24 2.30 20.66
N SER A 116 -5.47 2.66 19.39
CA SER A 116 -6.79 3.09 18.91
C SER A 116 -7.74 1.92 18.63
N LEU A 117 -7.23 0.69 18.56
CA LEU A 117 -8.06 -0.47 18.25
C LEU A 117 -8.99 -0.80 19.43
N PRO A 118 -10.30 -0.97 19.19
CA PRO A 118 -11.23 -1.43 20.21
C PRO A 118 -10.86 -2.80 20.78
N PHE A 119 -11.28 -3.06 22.02
CA PHE A 119 -11.25 -4.40 22.60
C PHE A 119 -11.90 -5.43 21.65
N SER A 120 -11.33 -6.63 21.59
CA SER A 120 -11.68 -7.73 20.67
C SER A 120 -11.42 -7.43 19.18
N SER A 121 -10.72 -6.35 18.82
CA SER A 121 -10.31 -6.12 17.43
C SER A 121 -9.40 -7.24 16.93
N LYS A 122 -9.68 -7.75 15.74
CA LYS A 122 -8.91 -8.81 15.11
C LYS A 122 -7.69 -8.21 14.39
N ILE A 123 -6.50 -8.71 14.74
CA ILE A 123 -5.23 -8.40 14.07
C ILE A 123 -4.84 -9.61 13.21
N PRO A 124 -4.56 -9.42 11.91
CA PRO A 124 -4.12 -10.51 11.04
C PRO A 124 -2.76 -11.04 11.48
N SER A 125 -2.52 -12.34 11.32
CA SER A 125 -1.21 -12.96 11.56
C SER A 125 -0.79 -13.80 10.36
N LEU A 126 0.50 -14.11 10.25
CA LEU A 126 1.04 -15.04 9.24
C LEU A 126 0.77 -16.52 9.59
N SER A 127 0.17 -16.79 10.76
CA SER A 127 -0.24 -18.14 11.15
C SER A 127 -1.52 -18.54 10.41
N PRO A 128 -1.60 -19.75 9.83
CA PRO A 128 -2.68 -20.14 8.90
C PRO A 128 -4.06 -20.30 9.54
N SER A 129 -4.15 -20.52 10.86
CA SER A 129 -5.41 -20.81 11.56
C SER A 129 -5.63 -19.97 12.80
N SER A 130 -4.71 -19.07 13.13
CA SER A 130 -4.73 -18.29 14.37
C SER A 130 -4.75 -16.81 14.04
N SER A 131 -5.62 -16.08 14.73
CA SER A 131 -5.69 -14.62 14.66
C SER A 131 -5.37 -14.05 16.02
N LEU A 132 -4.84 -12.84 16.02
CA LEU A 132 -4.56 -12.08 17.22
C LEU A 132 -5.77 -11.20 17.53
N TYR A 133 -6.02 -10.94 18.80
CA TYR A 133 -7.12 -10.10 19.27
C TYR A 133 -6.61 -9.08 20.27
N VAL A 134 -7.04 -7.84 20.11
CA VAL A 134 -6.80 -6.80 21.11
C VAL A 134 -7.58 -7.14 22.38
N THR A 135 -6.90 -7.14 23.51
CA THR A 135 -7.40 -7.54 24.84
C THR A 135 -7.25 -6.42 25.88
N SER A 136 -6.54 -5.33 25.56
CA SER A 136 -6.57 -4.11 26.35
C SER A 136 -7.90 -3.37 26.18
N VAL A 137 -8.35 -2.68 27.22
CA VAL A 137 -9.52 -1.80 27.12
C VAL A 137 -9.08 -0.39 26.72
N SER A 138 -9.96 0.38 26.07
CA SER A 138 -9.63 1.69 25.50
C SER A 138 -9.22 2.76 26.52
N SER A 139 -9.38 2.51 27.82
CA SER A 139 -8.89 3.35 28.92
C SER A 139 -7.46 3.04 29.34
N ASP A 140 -6.90 1.92 28.89
CA ASP A 140 -5.55 1.51 29.26
C ASP A 140 -4.52 2.28 28.44
N SER A 141 -3.49 2.79 29.10
CA SER A 141 -2.33 3.38 28.41
C SER A 141 -1.48 2.32 27.69
N ARG A 142 -1.70 1.05 28.04
CA ARG A 142 -0.93 -0.10 27.57
C ARG A 142 -1.77 -0.97 26.66
N VAL A 143 -1.13 -1.56 25.66
CA VAL A 143 -1.78 -2.44 24.69
C VAL A 143 -1.49 -3.88 25.06
N SER A 144 -2.54 -4.71 25.08
CA SER A 144 -2.41 -6.16 25.25
C SER A 144 -3.07 -6.86 24.09
N ILE A 145 -2.39 -7.86 23.53
CA ILE A 145 -2.86 -8.70 22.42
C ILE A 145 -2.87 -10.14 22.90
N ASN A 146 -3.99 -10.85 22.76
CA ASN A 146 -4.16 -12.21 23.28
C ASN A 146 -3.74 -12.36 24.76
N ASN A 147 -4.07 -11.35 25.59
CA ASN A 147 -3.67 -11.22 27.01
C ASN A 147 -2.16 -11.07 27.26
N VAL A 148 -1.36 -10.79 26.24
CA VAL A 148 0.08 -10.49 26.37
C VAL A 148 0.30 -9.00 26.14
N GLU A 149 0.95 -8.32 27.07
CA GLU A 149 1.23 -6.88 27.00
C GLU A 149 2.38 -6.57 26.02
N ILE A 150 2.25 -5.45 25.30
CA ILE A 150 3.34 -4.84 24.53
C ILE A 150 4.23 -4.01 25.47
N VAL A 151 5.52 -4.25 25.41
CA VAL A 151 6.52 -3.60 26.26
C VAL A 151 6.99 -2.29 25.60
N GLY A 152 6.54 -1.17 26.16
CA GLY A 152 7.07 0.15 25.83
C GLY A 152 6.85 0.60 24.38
N SER A 153 7.80 1.36 23.84
CA SER A 153 7.83 1.80 22.44
C SER A 153 8.37 0.69 21.53
N PRO A 154 8.15 0.78 20.19
CA PRO A 154 8.80 -0.14 19.26
C PRO A 154 10.31 -0.23 19.49
N ILE A 155 10.85 -1.44 19.42
CA ILE A 155 12.29 -1.74 19.42
C ILE A 155 12.92 -1.26 18.09
N TYR A 156 12.17 -1.42 17.00
CA TYR A 156 12.55 -1.01 15.66
C TYR A 156 11.32 -0.48 14.92
N ASP A 157 11.47 0.60 14.18
CA ASP A 157 10.41 1.17 13.33
C ASP A 157 11.08 1.97 12.21
N ASP A 158 10.96 1.47 10.98
CA ASP A 158 11.36 2.18 9.75
C ASP A 158 10.15 2.55 8.86
N GLY A 159 8.94 2.41 9.40
CA GLY A 159 7.67 2.57 8.70
C GLY A 159 7.19 1.32 7.93
N TYR A 160 8.09 0.43 7.49
CA TYR A 160 7.72 -0.81 6.80
C TYR A 160 7.72 -2.02 7.74
N VAL A 161 8.75 -2.16 8.56
CA VAL A 161 8.90 -3.18 9.58
C VAL A 161 8.87 -2.50 10.93
N ILE A 162 7.89 -2.88 11.75
CA ILE A 162 7.76 -2.42 13.12
C ILE A 162 7.94 -3.62 14.04
N VAL A 163 8.80 -3.48 15.04
CA VAL A 163 9.09 -4.54 16.01
C VAL A 163 8.70 -4.06 17.41
N PHE A 164 7.79 -4.78 18.03
CA PHE A 164 7.39 -4.57 19.43
C PHE A 164 7.99 -5.68 20.30
N GLY A 165 8.51 -5.30 21.47
CA GLY A 165 8.70 -6.27 22.54
C GLY A 165 7.35 -6.64 23.14
N ILE A 166 7.16 -7.91 23.51
CA ILE A 166 5.98 -8.36 24.26
C ILE A 166 6.43 -9.11 25.52
N GLU A 167 5.53 -9.30 26.48
CA GLU A 167 5.90 -9.97 27.74
C GLU A 167 6.10 -11.49 27.61
N ASP A 168 5.36 -12.17 26.72
CA ASP A 168 5.43 -13.62 26.57
C ASP A 168 4.96 -14.11 25.18
N PHE A 169 5.02 -15.42 24.91
CA PHE A 169 4.47 -16.02 23.69
C PHE A 169 2.95 -15.84 23.59
N PHE A 170 2.45 -15.57 22.38
CA PHE A 170 1.01 -15.63 22.14
C PHE A 170 0.54 -17.08 22.16
N THR A 171 -0.59 -17.36 22.79
CA THR A 171 -1.14 -18.72 22.82
C THR A 171 -1.79 -19.09 21.49
N GLN A 172 -1.51 -20.29 20.97
CA GLN A 172 -2.26 -20.85 19.83
C GLN A 172 -3.71 -21.12 20.22
N ASN A 173 -4.63 -21.03 19.25
CA ASN A 173 -6.07 -21.23 19.46
C ASN A 173 -6.68 -20.29 20.51
N PHE A 174 -6.12 -19.09 20.67
CA PHE A 174 -6.71 -18.05 21.51
C PHE A 174 -8.14 -17.77 21.04
N THR A 175 -9.10 -17.97 21.93
CA THR A 175 -10.51 -17.74 21.61
C THR A 175 -10.77 -16.25 21.64
N GLN A 176 -11.52 -15.76 20.65
CA GLN A 176 -11.94 -14.37 20.64
C GLN A 176 -12.60 -14.04 21.99
N PRO A 177 -12.13 -13.00 22.70
CA PRO A 177 -12.67 -12.67 24.00
C PRO A 177 -14.11 -12.23 23.82
N GLU A 178 -15.03 -12.83 24.58
CA GLU A 178 -16.45 -12.48 24.48
C GLU A 178 -16.62 -10.99 24.82
N THR A 179 -17.30 -10.27 23.92
CA THR A 179 -17.82 -8.95 24.27
C THR A 179 -19.00 -9.15 25.19
N ASN A 180 -18.74 -9.40 26.48
CA ASN A 180 -19.78 -9.29 27.50
C ASN A 180 -20.34 -7.88 27.37
N ARG A 181 -21.55 -7.75 26.80
CA ARG A 181 -22.30 -6.50 26.75
C ARG A 181 -22.47 -6.07 28.20
N ASN A 182 -21.60 -5.20 28.66
CA ASN A 182 -21.71 -4.62 29.97
C ASN A 182 -23.11 -3.98 30.06
N PRO A 183 -23.99 -4.35 31.01
CA PRO A 183 -25.28 -3.68 31.16
C PRO A 183 -25.10 -2.18 31.51
N ASN A 184 -23.89 -1.77 31.91
CA ASN A 184 -23.46 -0.38 32.06
C ASN A 184 -22.72 0.18 30.83
N PHE A 185 -22.96 -0.38 29.63
CA PHE A 185 -22.57 0.26 28.39
C PHE A 185 -23.39 1.55 28.26
N LYS A 186 -22.93 2.61 28.92
CA LYS A 186 -23.17 3.97 28.44
C LYS A 186 -22.53 3.95 27.06
N SER A 187 -23.36 3.80 26.04
CA SER A 187 -23.00 4.12 24.66
C SER A 187 -22.28 5.46 24.75
N SER A 188 -20.95 5.44 24.67
CA SER A 188 -20.23 6.67 24.41
C SER A 188 -20.80 7.13 23.08
N PRO A 189 -21.44 8.31 23.01
CA PRO A 189 -21.96 8.81 21.74
C PRO A 189 -20.82 9.15 20.78
N GLN A 190 -19.56 9.01 21.22
CA GLN A 190 -18.45 8.85 20.32
C GLN A 190 -18.46 7.44 19.71
N CYS A 191 -19.46 7.18 18.85
CA CYS A 191 -19.09 6.72 17.52
C CYS A 191 -17.87 7.55 17.13
N ILE A 192 -16.75 6.92 16.76
CA ILE A 192 -15.63 7.66 16.17
C ILE A 192 -16.28 8.56 15.14
N ARG A 193 -16.23 9.87 15.39
CA ARG A 193 -16.64 10.83 14.39
C ARG A 193 -15.62 10.58 13.30
N LEU A 194 -16.00 9.83 12.26
CA LEU A 194 -15.29 9.86 10.98
C LEU A 194 -15.06 11.34 10.75
N ASP A 195 -13.79 11.72 10.74
CA ASP A 195 -13.40 13.12 10.69
C ASP A 195 -14.25 13.76 9.58
N PRO A 196 -15.12 14.74 9.90
CA PRO A 196 -16.18 15.18 8.99
C PRO A 196 -15.64 15.76 7.68
N PHE A 197 -14.32 15.96 7.60
CA PHE A 197 -13.62 16.42 6.43
C PHE A 197 -12.61 15.34 6.02
N SER A 198 -13.09 14.30 5.34
CA SER A 198 -12.19 13.56 4.45
C SER A 198 -11.44 14.59 3.60
N ARG A 199 -10.12 14.50 3.50
CA ARG A 199 -9.35 15.36 2.57
C ARG A 199 -9.86 15.23 1.12
N PHE A 200 -10.58 14.15 0.82
CA PHE A 200 -11.26 13.91 -0.45
C PHE A 200 -12.72 14.40 -0.47
N TYR A 201 -13.20 15.18 0.49
CA TYR A 201 -14.60 15.61 0.57
C TYR A 201 -15.03 16.36 -0.70
N GLU A 202 -14.27 17.37 -1.13
CA GLU A 202 -14.58 18.14 -2.34
C GLU A 202 -14.46 17.28 -3.60
N VAL A 203 -13.42 16.45 -3.67
CA VAL A 203 -13.21 15.45 -4.74
C VAL A 203 -14.45 14.56 -4.85
N SER A 204 -14.88 14.01 -3.72
CA SER A 204 -16.01 13.10 -3.60
C SER A 204 -17.33 13.74 -4.05
N LEU A 205 -17.60 14.98 -3.63
CA LEU A 205 -18.77 15.71 -4.11
C LEU A 205 -18.77 15.86 -5.63
N MET A 206 -17.62 16.18 -6.21
CA MET A 206 -17.48 16.31 -7.67
C MET A 206 -17.74 14.97 -8.38
N LEU A 207 -17.07 13.89 -7.94
CA LEU A 207 -17.27 12.55 -8.52
C LEU A 207 -18.74 12.09 -8.40
N LYS A 208 -19.35 12.24 -7.22
CA LYS A 208 -20.77 11.89 -6.98
C LYS A 208 -21.70 12.67 -7.91
N SER A 209 -21.42 13.96 -8.15
CA SER A 209 -22.22 14.79 -9.07
C SER A 209 -22.13 14.38 -10.53
N LYS A 210 -21.13 13.55 -10.89
CA LYS A 210 -20.79 13.17 -12.26
C LYS A 210 -20.99 11.68 -12.55
N GLY A 211 -21.51 10.91 -11.59
CA GLY A 211 -21.81 9.48 -11.78
C GLY A 211 -20.63 8.54 -11.48
N TYR A 212 -19.68 8.98 -10.64
CA TYR A 212 -18.52 8.21 -10.20
C TYR A 212 -18.62 7.86 -8.70
N LEU A 213 -19.78 7.36 -8.24
CA LEU A 213 -20.09 7.13 -6.84
C LEU A 213 -19.22 6.04 -6.22
N ILE A 214 -18.88 5.00 -6.97
CA ILE A 214 -18.10 3.87 -6.46
C ILE A 214 -16.66 4.31 -6.19
N MET A 215 -16.03 4.99 -7.16
CA MET A 215 -14.68 5.51 -6.97
C MET A 215 -14.63 6.62 -5.91
N SER A 216 -15.66 7.46 -5.83
CA SER A 216 -15.82 8.43 -4.74
C SER A 216 -15.84 7.75 -3.37
N SER A 217 -16.63 6.69 -3.21
CA SER A 217 -16.72 5.94 -1.95
C SER A 217 -15.40 5.28 -1.59
N PHE A 218 -14.68 4.74 -2.57
CA PHE A 218 -13.35 4.19 -2.39
C PHE A 218 -12.34 5.22 -1.86
N LEU A 219 -12.31 6.42 -2.45
CA LEU A 219 -11.44 7.52 -1.99
C LEU A 219 -11.83 8.01 -0.59
N GLU A 220 -13.12 8.06 -0.25
CA GLU A 220 -13.61 8.43 1.08
C GLU A 220 -13.23 7.41 2.16
N LEU A 221 -13.31 6.11 1.84
CA LEU A 221 -12.96 5.04 2.78
C LEU A 221 -11.45 4.92 3.02
N GLN A 222 -10.62 5.50 2.14
CA GLN A 222 -9.16 5.56 2.28
C GLN A 222 -8.55 4.20 2.62
N LEU A 223 -9.06 3.13 2.01
CA LEU A 223 -8.72 1.72 2.31
C LEU A 223 -7.22 1.38 2.17
N ILE A 224 -6.41 2.33 1.68
CA ILE A 224 -4.97 2.23 1.42
C ILE A 224 -4.13 3.01 2.46
N GLY A 225 -4.76 3.70 3.42
CA GLY A 225 -4.02 4.41 4.48
C GLY A 225 -3.34 5.71 4.03
N PHE A 226 -3.85 6.35 2.97
CA PHE A 226 -3.38 7.64 2.45
C PHE A 226 -3.32 8.78 3.49
N LEU A 227 -3.98 8.62 4.64
CA LEU A 227 -4.01 9.57 5.74
C LEU A 227 -2.65 9.84 6.40
N LYS A 228 -1.69 8.92 6.31
CA LYS A 228 -0.39 9.09 6.98
C LYS A 228 0.59 9.96 6.17
N ASN A 229 0.31 10.23 4.89
CA ASN A 229 1.22 10.98 4.02
C ASN A 229 0.77 12.44 3.84
N THR A 230 1.50 13.36 4.48
CA THR A 230 1.32 14.81 4.36
C THR A 230 1.70 15.36 2.98
N GLU A 231 2.46 14.61 2.18
CA GLU A 231 2.93 15.00 0.83
C GLU A 231 2.25 14.24 -0.31
N LEU A 232 1.09 13.63 -0.05
CA LEU A 232 0.36 12.84 -1.06
C LEU A 232 0.16 13.65 -2.36
N LYS A 233 0.69 13.14 -3.48
CA LYS A 233 0.40 13.58 -4.85
C LYS A 233 -0.26 12.44 -5.59
N LEU A 234 -1.43 12.69 -6.17
CA LEU A 234 -2.27 11.64 -6.70
C LEU A 234 -2.93 12.03 -8.02
N THR A 235 -2.94 11.10 -8.96
CA THR A 235 -3.83 11.14 -10.12
C THR A 235 -4.78 9.96 -10.03
N VAL A 236 -6.06 10.23 -10.17
CA VAL A 236 -7.15 9.25 -10.13
C VAL A 236 -7.76 9.13 -11.51
N PHE A 237 -7.70 7.94 -12.10
CA PHE A 237 -8.44 7.61 -13.30
C PHE A 237 -9.77 6.95 -12.92
N ALA A 238 -10.82 7.75 -12.72
CA ALA A 238 -12.09 7.27 -12.16
C ALA A 238 -12.94 6.55 -13.23
N PRO A 239 -13.20 5.24 -13.11
CA PRO A 239 -14.11 4.52 -14.01
C PRO A 239 -15.56 4.90 -13.72
N MET A 240 -16.40 4.98 -14.76
CA MET A 240 -17.85 5.12 -14.59
C MET A 240 -18.42 3.95 -13.78
N ASP A 241 -19.46 4.21 -12.99
CA ASP A 241 -20.00 3.23 -12.05
C ASP A 241 -20.54 1.96 -12.74
N ASP A 242 -21.12 2.10 -13.93
CA ASP A 242 -21.66 0.97 -14.73
C ASP A 242 -20.57 -0.05 -15.12
N ALA A 243 -19.36 0.43 -15.45
CA ALA A 243 -18.21 -0.41 -15.71
C ALA A 243 -17.74 -1.18 -14.46
N VAL A 244 -17.99 -0.65 -13.25
CA VAL A 244 -17.62 -1.31 -12.00
C VAL A 244 -18.70 -2.28 -11.52
N VAL A 245 -19.98 -1.99 -11.75
CA VAL A 245 -21.11 -2.84 -11.29
C VAL A 245 -21.06 -4.25 -11.90
N GLY A 246 -20.53 -4.39 -13.11
CA GLY A 246 -20.34 -5.70 -13.76
C GLY A 246 -19.24 -6.56 -13.13
N PHE A 247 -18.44 -6.01 -12.21
CA PHE A 247 -17.31 -6.70 -11.61
C PHE A 247 -17.73 -7.50 -10.37
N SER A 248 -17.60 -8.83 -10.43
CA SER A 248 -17.74 -9.73 -9.29
C SER A 248 -16.37 -10.22 -8.80
N GLY A 249 -15.94 -9.79 -7.62
CA GLY A 249 -14.68 -10.20 -7.00
C GLY A 249 -14.78 -10.29 -5.48
N ASP A 250 -13.76 -10.84 -4.83
CA ASP A 250 -13.61 -10.74 -3.37
C ASP A 250 -12.92 -9.41 -2.97
N PHE A 251 -12.87 -9.11 -1.67
CA PHE A 251 -12.34 -7.83 -1.17
C PHE A 251 -10.89 -7.53 -1.62
N PRO A 252 -9.93 -8.49 -1.57
CA PRO A 252 -8.59 -8.28 -2.13
C PRO A 252 -8.59 -7.91 -3.61
N VAL A 253 -9.47 -8.52 -4.40
CA VAL A 253 -9.62 -8.27 -5.83
C VAL A 253 -10.20 -6.87 -6.10
N TYR A 254 -11.14 -6.38 -5.28
CA TYR A 254 -11.59 -4.99 -5.34
C TYR A 254 -10.49 -3.98 -5.03
N GLN A 255 -9.63 -4.27 -4.05
CA GLN A 255 -8.52 -3.37 -3.72
C GLN A 255 -7.54 -3.21 -4.89
N GLN A 256 -7.17 -4.32 -5.54
CA GLN A 256 -6.34 -4.29 -6.75
C GLN A 256 -7.04 -3.55 -7.90
N LEU A 257 -8.33 -3.77 -8.08
CA LEU A 257 -9.13 -3.11 -9.10
C LEU A 257 -9.07 -1.59 -8.97
N PHE A 258 -9.13 -1.03 -7.76
CA PHE A 258 -9.08 0.43 -7.60
C PHE A 258 -7.65 0.97 -7.56
N LEU A 259 -6.67 0.21 -7.07
CA LEU A 259 -5.26 0.64 -7.02
C LEU A 259 -4.63 0.86 -8.39
N ARG A 260 -5.01 0.09 -9.41
CA ARG A 260 -4.55 0.30 -10.80
C ARG A 260 -5.02 1.63 -11.40
N HIS A 261 -6.10 2.20 -10.86
CA HIS A 261 -6.63 3.50 -11.30
C HIS A 261 -5.94 4.69 -10.61
N LEU A 262 -4.91 4.45 -9.80
CA LEU A 262 -4.21 5.48 -9.04
C LEU A 262 -2.75 5.57 -9.48
N VAL A 263 -2.25 6.81 -9.61
CA VAL A 263 -0.84 7.10 -9.92
C VAL A 263 -0.26 8.05 -8.86
N PRO A 264 0.94 7.77 -8.31
CA PRO A 264 1.56 8.55 -7.24
C PRO A 264 2.20 9.87 -7.72
N CYS A 265 1.54 10.60 -8.62
CA CYS A 265 1.92 11.94 -9.07
C CYS A 265 0.69 12.74 -9.49
N VAL A 266 0.82 14.06 -9.63
CA VAL A 266 -0.21 14.96 -10.15
C VAL A 266 0.03 15.12 -11.65
N LEU A 267 -0.93 14.70 -12.47
CA LEU A 267 -0.89 14.80 -13.93
C LEU A 267 -2.12 15.56 -14.39
N TYR A 268 -1.95 16.83 -14.77
CA TYR A 268 -3.04 17.62 -15.35
C TYR A 268 -3.31 17.20 -16.79
N TRP A 269 -4.46 17.58 -17.33
CA TRP A 269 -4.77 17.28 -18.73
C TRP A 269 -3.75 17.89 -19.71
N THR A 270 -3.20 19.06 -19.39
CA THR A 270 -2.13 19.69 -20.17
C THR A 270 -0.89 18.79 -20.24
N ASP A 271 -0.52 18.18 -19.11
CA ASP A 271 0.64 17.28 -19.05
C ASP A 271 0.38 16.03 -19.91
N LEU A 272 -0.80 15.41 -19.73
CA LEU A 272 -1.22 14.24 -20.51
C LEU A 272 -1.24 14.54 -22.02
N ASN A 273 -1.68 15.74 -22.43
CA ASN A 273 -1.72 16.16 -23.82
C ASN A 273 -0.36 16.46 -24.44
N GLU A 274 0.63 16.85 -23.64
CA GLU A 274 1.99 17.10 -24.12
C GLU A 274 2.85 15.83 -24.14
N MET A 275 2.43 14.78 -23.43
CA MET A 275 3.16 13.50 -23.40
C MET A 275 3.27 12.82 -24.76
N VAL A 276 4.42 12.17 -24.98
CA VAL A 276 4.66 11.33 -26.15
C VAL A 276 3.75 10.11 -26.08
N ASN A 277 3.19 9.73 -27.23
CA ASN A 277 2.34 8.55 -27.34
C ASN A 277 3.11 7.29 -26.87
N GLY A 278 2.51 6.49 -25.99
CA GLY A 278 3.15 5.32 -25.38
C GLY A 278 3.95 5.61 -24.11
N THR A 279 3.76 6.77 -23.46
CA THR A 279 4.41 7.07 -22.18
C THR A 279 3.86 6.18 -21.07
N GLU A 280 4.75 5.58 -20.27
CA GLU A 280 4.41 4.67 -19.17
C GLU A 280 4.59 5.29 -17.78
N PHE A 281 3.64 5.02 -16.87
CA PHE A 281 3.66 5.44 -15.47
C PHE A 281 3.54 4.25 -14.53
N LYS A 282 4.27 4.27 -13.42
CA LYS A 282 4.06 3.28 -12.37
C LYS A 282 2.77 3.61 -11.61
N ASN A 283 1.85 2.67 -11.53
CA ASN A 283 0.70 2.77 -10.63
C ASN A 283 1.05 2.19 -9.25
N TYR A 284 0.05 2.06 -8.37
CA TYR A 284 0.25 1.47 -7.04
C TYR A 284 0.26 -0.06 -7.02
N VAL A 285 0.15 -0.73 -8.17
CA VAL A 285 0.23 -2.19 -8.29
C VAL A 285 1.62 -2.57 -8.78
N ASN A 286 2.33 -3.39 -8.00
CA ASN A 286 3.70 -3.75 -8.32
C ASN A 286 3.78 -4.51 -9.66
N GLY A 287 4.65 -4.05 -10.56
CA GLY A 287 4.85 -4.66 -11.88
C GLY A 287 3.83 -4.25 -12.95
N LEU A 288 2.89 -3.35 -12.65
CA LEU A 288 1.99 -2.75 -13.64
C LEU A 288 2.42 -1.32 -13.97
N SER A 289 2.51 -1.00 -15.26
CA SER A 289 2.59 0.35 -15.77
C SER A 289 1.29 0.73 -16.47
N LEU A 290 0.92 2.02 -16.38
CA LEU A 290 -0.16 2.60 -17.16
C LEU A 290 0.43 3.31 -18.37
N THR A 291 -0.12 3.04 -19.54
CA THR A 291 0.33 3.62 -20.81
C THR A 291 -0.67 4.65 -21.30
N ILE A 292 -0.19 5.86 -21.58
CA ILE A 292 -0.99 6.89 -22.22
C ILE A 292 -0.84 6.79 -23.73
N THR A 293 -1.96 6.59 -24.42
CA THR A 293 -1.98 6.56 -25.88
C THR A 293 -2.91 7.62 -26.46
N LYS A 294 -2.62 8.06 -27.69
CA LYS A 294 -3.41 9.05 -28.42
C LYS A 294 -3.78 8.54 -29.79
N VAL A 295 -5.07 8.54 -30.11
CA VAL A 295 -5.60 8.12 -31.41
C VAL A 295 -6.62 9.16 -31.86
N ASN A 296 -6.35 9.83 -32.99
CA ASN A 296 -7.25 10.84 -33.58
C ASN A 296 -7.73 11.91 -32.57
N ASP A 297 -6.80 12.51 -31.83
CA ASP A 297 -7.04 13.50 -30.76
C ASP A 297 -7.83 13.00 -29.53
N VAL A 298 -8.11 11.71 -29.44
CA VAL A 298 -8.67 11.06 -28.25
C VAL A 298 -7.53 10.43 -27.44
N SER A 299 -7.51 10.69 -26.14
CA SER A 299 -6.51 10.14 -25.22
C SER A 299 -7.06 8.93 -24.46
N PHE A 300 -6.23 7.91 -24.34
CA PHE A 300 -6.54 6.65 -23.67
C PHE A 300 -5.49 6.38 -22.59
N VAL A 301 -5.92 5.70 -21.53
CA VAL A 301 -5.05 5.09 -20.52
C VAL A 301 -5.25 3.58 -20.57
N ASP A 302 -4.21 2.83 -20.93
CA ASP A 302 -4.27 1.37 -21.15
C ASP A 302 -5.46 0.93 -22.02
N GLY A 303 -5.69 1.68 -23.11
CA GLY A 303 -6.76 1.40 -24.06
C GLY A 303 -8.15 1.87 -23.63
N VAL A 304 -8.29 2.47 -22.43
CA VAL A 304 -9.55 3.03 -21.94
C VAL A 304 -9.61 4.53 -22.19
N GLU A 305 -10.67 4.99 -22.84
CA GLU A 305 -10.87 6.40 -23.15
C GLU A 305 -11.01 7.27 -21.89
N ILE A 306 -10.31 8.41 -21.89
CA ILE A 306 -10.47 9.48 -20.90
C ILE A 306 -11.61 10.38 -21.36
N THR A 307 -12.79 10.23 -20.76
CA THR A 307 -14.02 10.94 -21.13
C THR A 307 -14.19 12.28 -20.45
N TYR A 308 -13.62 12.44 -19.24
CA TYR A 308 -13.66 13.71 -18.50
C TYR A 308 -12.27 14.10 -18.03
N PRO A 309 -11.50 14.83 -18.85
CA PRO A 309 -10.21 15.34 -18.43
C PRO A 309 -10.36 16.38 -17.32
N ASP A 310 -9.47 16.35 -16.33
CA ASP A 310 -9.45 17.27 -15.18
C ASP A 310 -10.83 17.41 -14.50
N LEU A 311 -11.57 16.30 -14.39
CA LEU A 311 -12.88 16.21 -13.73
C LEU A 311 -12.88 16.89 -12.34
N TYR A 312 -11.76 16.75 -11.63
CA TYR A 312 -11.44 17.52 -10.44
C TYR A 312 -9.92 17.73 -10.42
N TYR A 313 -9.44 18.89 -9.97
CA TYR A 313 -8.02 19.10 -9.77
C TYR A 313 -7.73 20.11 -8.66
N ASN A 314 -6.63 19.89 -7.96
CA ASN A 314 -5.96 20.85 -7.10
C ASN A 314 -4.46 20.50 -7.01
N ASP A 315 -3.74 21.17 -6.12
CA ASP A 315 -2.28 21.03 -5.99
C ASP A 315 -1.77 19.61 -5.66
N TRP A 316 -2.64 18.72 -5.19
CA TRP A 316 -2.25 17.41 -4.69
C TRP A 316 -3.06 16.24 -5.25
N VAL A 317 -4.22 16.49 -5.85
CA VAL A 317 -5.02 15.46 -6.52
C VAL A 317 -5.59 15.96 -7.84
N VAL A 318 -5.45 15.15 -8.88
CA VAL A 318 -6.16 15.29 -10.17
C VAL A 318 -7.03 14.06 -10.39
N VAL A 319 -8.22 14.25 -10.94
CA VAL A 319 -9.14 13.20 -11.32
C VAL A 319 -9.45 13.33 -12.80
N HIS A 320 -9.25 12.25 -13.54
CA HIS A 320 -9.70 12.10 -14.92
C HIS A 320 -10.79 11.03 -14.94
N GLY A 321 -11.95 11.32 -15.52
CA GLY A 321 -13.01 10.34 -15.70
C GLY A 321 -12.73 9.43 -16.89
N LEU A 322 -12.97 8.13 -16.72
CA LEU A 322 -12.82 7.10 -17.74
C LEU A 322 -14.18 6.54 -18.17
N GLN A 323 -14.25 6.04 -19.41
CA GLN A 323 -15.42 5.31 -19.91
C GLN A 323 -15.59 3.92 -19.27
N SER A 324 -14.50 3.26 -18.88
CA SER A 324 -14.52 1.88 -18.37
C SER A 324 -13.40 1.62 -17.36
N LEU A 325 -13.28 0.38 -16.90
CA LEU A 325 -12.18 -0.11 -16.06
C LEU A 325 -10.90 -0.29 -16.86
N ILE A 326 -9.76 0.12 -16.30
CA ILE A 326 -8.44 -0.28 -16.79
C ILE A 326 -8.33 -1.81 -16.67
N PRO A 327 -8.09 -2.58 -17.75
CA PRO A 327 -8.06 -4.05 -17.69
C PRO A 327 -6.84 -4.58 -16.92
N LEU A 328 -6.88 -5.86 -16.52
CA LEU A 328 -5.65 -6.56 -16.13
C LEU A 328 -4.90 -6.99 -17.40
N PRO A 329 -3.56 -7.11 -17.39
CA PRO A 329 -2.79 -7.58 -18.55
C PRO A 329 -3.34 -8.88 -19.15
N ASP A 330 -3.75 -9.83 -18.30
CA ASP A 330 -4.27 -11.14 -18.72
C ASP A 330 -5.65 -11.07 -19.43
N GLN A 331 -6.35 -9.93 -19.38
CA GLN A 331 -7.64 -9.72 -20.07
C GLN A 331 -7.48 -9.14 -21.48
N ILE A 332 -6.31 -8.59 -21.82
CA ILE A 332 -6.04 -7.96 -23.12
C ILE A 332 -5.92 -9.03 -24.23
N ASP A 333 -5.53 -10.25 -23.85
CA ASP A 333 -5.34 -11.38 -24.78
C ASP A 333 -6.64 -12.12 -25.13
N GLY A 334 -7.74 -11.85 -24.41
CA GLY A 334 -9.01 -12.60 -24.53
C GLY A 334 -10.02 -12.06 -25.54
N GLU A 335 -9.93 -10.78 -25.94
CA GLU A 335 -10.97 -10.12 -26.75
C GLU A 335 -10.62 -9.96 -28.25
N MET A 336 -9.43 -10.36 -28.69
CA MET A 336 -9.02 -10.24 -30.11
C MET A 336 -9.38 -11.44 -31.02
N HIS A 337 -10.13 -12.44 -30.53
CA HIS A 337 -10.53 -13.60 -31.32
C HIS A 337 -12.03 -13.91 -31.26
N GLU A 338 -12.86 -12.96 -31.66
CA GLU A 338 -14.17 -13.30 -32.24
C GLU A 338 -14.21 -12.85 -33.71
N ASP A 339 -13.85 -13.78 -34.60
CA ASP A 339 -14.13 -13.66 -36.03
C ASP A 339 -15.65 -13.70 -36.27
N PRO A 340 -16.21 -12.88 -37.18
CA PRO A 340 -17.63 -12.86 -37.45
C PRO A 340 -18.06 -14.14 -38.19
N VAL A 341 -18.81 -15.00 -37.51
CA VAL A 341 -19.45 -16.19 -38.09
C VAL A 341 -20.44 -15.75 -39.16
N LYS A 342 -20.14 -16.12 -40.40
CA LYS A 342 -21.02 -16.01 -41.57
C LYS A 342 -22.15 -17.05 -41.45
N PRO A 343 -23.43 -16.70 -41.67
CA PRO A 343 -24.51 -17.68 -41.63
C PRO A 343 -24.48 -18.55 -42.90
N GLU A 344 -24.22 -19.85 -42.75
CA GLU A 344 -24.45 -20.85 -43.78
C GLU A 344 -25.94 -21.23 -43.85
N VAL A 345 -26.46 -21.24 -45.06
CA VAL A 345 -27.84 -21.60 -45.41
C VAL A 345 -27.96 -23.12 -45.44
N ASP A 346 -28.76 -23.68 -44.54
CA ASP A 346 -29.11 -25.10 -44.49
C ASP A 346 -30.08 -25.45 -45.63
N VAL A 347 -29.61 -26.24 -46.59
CA VAL A 347 -30.45 -26.86 -47.63
C VAL A 347 -30.67 -28.31 -47.27
N SER A 348 -31.86 -28.59 -46.76
CA SER A 348 -32.39 -29.93 -46.48
C SER A 348 -32.38 -30.83 -47.72
N ILE A 349 -31.69 -31.97 -47.66
CA ILE A 349 -31.89 -33.09 -48.58
C ILE A 349 -32.14 -34.35 -47.76
N ALA A 350 -33.35 -34.89 -47.89
CA ALA A 350 -33.79 -36.14 -47.27
C ALA A 350 -33.13 -37.37 -47.94
N PRO A 351 -32.89 -38.48 -47.22
CA PRO A 351 -32.46 -39.72 -47.84
C PRO A 351 -33.65 -40.56 -48.33
N ASP A 352 -33.63 -40.84 -49.63
CA ASP A 352 -34.47 -41.81 -50.32
C ASP A 352 -34.15 -43.23 -49.82
N ARG A 353 -35.21 -44.00 -49.53
CA ARG A 353 -35.16 -45.42 -49.16
C ARG A 353 -35.70 -46.23 -50.33
N SER A 354 -34.81 -46.84 -51.09
CA SER A 354 -35.15 -47.92 -52.01
C SER A 354 -34.10 -49.02 -51.97
N GLU A 355 -34.56 -50.24 -51.61
CA GLU A 355 -33.97 -51.56 -51.88
C GLU A 355 -32.67 -51.88 -51.09
N PHE A 356 -32.62 -52.74 -50.07
CA PHE A 356 -33.10 -54.11 -49.93
C PHE A 356 -33.27 -54.50 -48.45
#